data_AF-A0A1G9U807-F1
#
_entry.id   AF-A0A1G9U807-F1
#
_cell.length_a   1.000
_cell.length_b   1.000
_cell.length_c   1.000
_cell.angle_alpha   90.00
_cell.angle_beta   90.00
_cell.angle_gamma   90.00
#
_symmetry.space_group_name_H-M   'P 1'
#
loop_
_entity.id
_entity.type
_entity.pdbx_description
1 polymer ?
#
loop_
_entity_poly.entity_id
_entity_poly.type
_entity_poly.pdbx_seq_one_letter_code
_entity_poly.pdbx_strand_id
1 'polypeptide(L)'
;MWNLSKEVKEKFLKCTTLPIHESDEDWEYALRDAKEEGEDLIARLKEELEEVKDELLRILPNRFIHYVDNGTLNQPTLPKTVREDYLQWVQEAYKKFEQILDAAYENTKQSVTFLSSAVQDVFAESLHDSTIERIEREGDTLHLYINTDGGFSSKSHVHFIFQNVKAEQVDEPIQVGQWLIYYELQKTVDGFAFRVLFDCPDSEWTITLKSMDAEYYYRPVTYATMNDEGKVEETSFADYVSQLNPDYRYWLITPHVTCAIKTLSENMTLENGKIEFGQNEMVVITGNERFTYKLEEYNPIKFIYTDVYEDPYAHFSEPVPREEIEAAAFSDELELQVRAWNTMYANPEELAEIINRVLSKMEITDENEMIVSVYANHFYKRGILTEEVVELYHKFID
;
A
#
# COMPACT_ATOMS: atom_id res chain seq x y z
N MET A 1 -26.62 2.74 -4.78
CA MET A 1 -25.88 2.90 -6.05
C MET A 1 -24.42 2.90 -5.64
N TRP A 2 -23.57 2.17 -6.36
CA TRP A 2 -22.14 2.12 -6.06
C TRP A 2 -21.47 3.40 -6.53
N ASN A 3 -20.56 3.94 -5.73
CA ASN A 3 -19.70 5.04 -6.16
C ASN A 3 -18.60 4.47 -7.05
N LEU A 4 -18.01 3.37 -6.60
CA LEU A 4 -16.89 2.71 -7.23
C LEU A 4 -17.35 1.50 -8.06
N SER A 5 -16.84 1.41 -9.29
CA SER A 5 -17.06 0.27 -10.18
C SER A 5 -15.87 0.09 -11.12
N LYS A 6 -15.75 -1.11 -11.71
CA LYS A 6 -14.76 -1.39 -12.74
C LYS A 6 -14.89 -0.46 -13.94
N GLU A 7 -16.11 -0.13 -14.37
CA GLU A 7 -16.33 0.82 -15.47
C GLU A 7 -15.74 2.21 -15.15
N VAL A 8 -15.90 2.69 -13.91
CA VAL A 8 -15.34 3.97 -13.47
C VAL A 8 -13.80 3.91 -13.44
N LYS A 9 -13.22 2.83 -12.87
CA LYS A 9 -11.77 2.58 -12.87
C LYS A 9 -11.23 2.57 -14.30
N GLU A 10 -11.81 1.77 -15.19
CA GLU A 10 -11.39 1.68 -16.59
C GLU A 10 -11.46 3.03 -17.29
N LYS A 11 -12.53 3.80 -17.08
CA LYS A 11 -12.67 5.14 -17.68
C LYS A 11 -11.55 6.08 -17.22
N PHE A 12 -11.19 6.03 -15.94
CA PHE A 12 -10.09 6.81 -15.39
C PHE A 12 -8.75 6.38 -15.99
N LEU A 13 -8.45 5.07 -15.99
CA LEU A 13 -7.21 4.53 -16.56
C LEU A 13 -7.01 4.91 -18.04
N LYS A 14 -8.11 4.97 -18.81
CA LYS A 14 -8.08 5.42 -20.20
C LYS A 14 -7.63 6.88 -20.32
N CYS A 15 -8.09 7.76 -19.42
CA CYS A 15 -7.67 9.16 -19.40
C CYS A 15 -6.18 9.33 -19.07
N THR A 16 -5.57 8.36 -18.38
CA THR A 16 -4.17 8.40 -17.94
C THR A 16 -3.26 7.47 -18.75
N THR A 17 -3.76 6.87 -19.84
CA THR A 17 -3.02 5.87 -20.63
C THR A 17 -1.80 6.44 -21.34
N LEU A 18 -1.78 7.75 -21.64
CA LEU A 18 -0.63 8.42 -22.24
C LEU A 18 -0.10 9.51 -21.31
N PRO A 19 0.88 9.20 -20.43
CA PRO A 19 1.59 10.21 -19.67
C PRO A 19 2.45 11.07 -20.62
N ILE A 20 2.57 12.37 -20.30
CA ILE A 20 3.47 13.28 -21.01
C ILE A 20 4.24 14.11 -19.98
N HIS A 21 5.45 14.55 -20.34
CA HIS A 21 6.27 15.40 -19.46
C HIS A 21 5.55 16.72 -19.09
N GLU A 22 5.56 17.03 -17.80
CA GLU A 22 4.71 18.07 -17.21
C GLU A 22 5.33 19.46 -17.26
N SER A 23 6.66 19.54 -17.42
CA SER A 23 7.39 20.80 -17.50
C SER A 23 8.42 20.82 -18.64
N ASP A 24 8.95 22.01 -18.94
CA ASP A 24 10.06 22.14 -19.91
C ASP A 24 11.36 21.55 -19.32
N GLU A 25 11.50 21.57 -17.99
CA GLU A 25 12.62 21.00 -17.24
C GLU A 25 12.60 19.46 -17.27
N ASP A 26 11.42 18.85 -17.12
CA ASP A 26 11.23 17.39 -17.26
C ASP A 26 11.67 16.91 -18.65
N TRP A 27 11.37 17.70 -19.69
CA TRP A 27 11.79 17.42 -21.06
C TRP A 27 13.31 17.51 -21.22
N GLU A 28 13.93 18.55 -20.66
CA GLU A 28 15.39 18.70 -20.69
C GLU A 28 16.09 17.54 -19.97
N TYR A 29 15.55 17.12 -18.83
CA TYR A 29 16.00 15.96 -18.08
C TYR A 29 15.89 14.67 -18.91
N ALA A 30 14.68 14.35 -19.39
CA ALA A 30 14.44 13.12 -20.15
C ALA A 30 15.31 13.02 -21.42
N LEU A 31 15.51 14.14 -22.12
CA LEU A 31 16.36 14.19 -23.31
C LEU A 31 17.84 14.00 -22.99
N ARG A 32 18.30 14.47 -21.82
CA ARG A 32 19.68 14.28 -21.36
C ARG A 32 19.90 12.81 -21.01
N ASP A 33 19.02 12.23 -20.20
CA ASP A 33 19.13 10.83 -19.74
C ASP A 33 19.10 9.87 -20.93
N ALA A 34 18.14 10.03 -21.85
CA ALA A 34 18.09 9.22 -23.06
C ALA A 34 19.38 9.31 -23.89
N LYS A 35 20.02 10.49 -23.95
CA LYS A 35 21.29 10.65 -24.64
C LYS A 35 22.46 9.96 -23.92
N GLU A 36 22.46 9.94 -22.59
CA GLU A 36 23.46 9.26 -21.78
C GLU A 36 23.35 7.74 -21.92
N GLU A 37 22.13 7.21 -22.00
CA GLU A 37 21.86 5.78 -22.19
C GLU A 37 21.93 5.32 -23.66
N GLY A 38 21.98 6.26 -24.62
CA GLY A 38 21.99 5.97 -26.05
C GLY A 38 20.62 5.54 -26.59
N GLU A 39 19.55 5.95 -25.92
CA GLU A 39 18.16 5.66 -26.25
C GLU A 39 17.60 6.65 -27.30
N ASP A 40 16.78 6.15 -28.24
CA ASP A 40 15.98 7.01 -29.12
C ASP A 40 14.61 7.30 -28.48
N LEU A 41 14.60 8.26 -27.55
CA LEU A 41 13.40 8.68 -26.82
C LEU A 41 12.25 9.08 -27.75
N ILE A 42 12.54 9.77 -28.86
CA ILE A 42 11.52 10.24 -29.80
C ILE A 42 10.85 9.06 -30.49
N ALA A 43 11.62 8.05 -30.90
CA ALA A 43 11.08 6.83 -31.48
C ALA A 43 10.23 6.05 -30.47
N ARG A 44 10.71 5.89 -29.22
CA ARG A 44 9.95 5.22 -28.15
C ARG A 44 8.61 5.91 -27.89
N LEU A 45 8.60 7.23 -27.68
CA LEU A 45 7.37 7.99 -27.44
C LEU A 45 6.38 7.84 -28.62
N LYS A 46 6.88 7.79 -29.85
CA LYS A 46 6.02 7.58 -31.02
C LYS A 46 5.40 6.19 -31.04
N GLU A 47 6.15 5.17 -30.64
CA GLU A 47 5.65 3.80 -30.49
C GLU A 47 4.57 3.74 -29.40
N GLU A 48 4.83 4.30 -28.21
CA GLU A 48 3.85 4.40 -27.11
C GLU A 48 2.55 5.06 -27.57
N LEU A 49 2.63 6.20 -28.27
CA LEU A 49 1.44 6.88 -28.78
C LEU A 49 0.67 6.04 -29.80
N GLU A 50 1.37 5.29 -30.66
CA GLU A 50 0.72 4.42 -31.65
C GLU A 50 0.04 3.21 -30.98
N GLU A 51 0.63 2.63 -29.94
CA GLU A 51 0.06 1.51 -29.17
C GLU A 51 -1.30 1.88 -28.55
N VAL A 52 -1.42 3.10 -28.03
CA VAL A 52 -2.62 3.56 -27.29
C VAL A 52 -3.57 4.42 -28.13
N LYS A 53 -3.22 4.66 -29.40
CA LYS A 53 -3.90 5.58 -30.31
C LYS A 53 -5.39 5.31 -30.47
N ASP A 54 -5.76 4.07 -30.76
CA ASP A 54 -7.14 3.67 -31.02
C ASP A 54 -8.03 3.86 -29.79
N GLU A 55 -7.45 3.72 -28.60
CA GLU A 55 -8.14 3.95 -27.34
C GLU A 55 -8.28 5.44 -27.04
N LEU A 56 -7.19 6.19 -27.16
CA LEU A 56 -7.17 7.64 -26.98
C LEU A 56 -8.18 8.36 -27.89
N LEU A 57 -8.27 7.99 -29.16
CA LEU A 57 -9.20 8.61 -30.12
C LEU A 57 -10.68 8.44 -29.73
N ARG A 58 -11.02 7.47 -28.87
CA ARG A 58 -12.40 7.26 -28.40
C ARG A 58 -12.79 8.15 -27.23
N ILE A 59 -11.81 8.62 -26.46
CA ILE A 59 -12.04 9.32 -25.19
C ILE A 59 -11.53 10.77 -25.19
N LEU A 60 -10.58 11.11 -26.07
CA LEU A 60 -9.98 12.42 -26.09
C LEU A 60 -10.95 13.48 -26.60
N PRO A 61 -10.93 14.69 -26.00
CA PRO A 61 -11.55 15.85 -26.60
C PRO A 61 -11.05 16.10 -28.02
N ASN A 62 -11.97 16.48 -28.93
CA ASN A 62 -11.67 16.69 -30.35
C ASN A 62 -10.48 17.62 -30.64
N ARG A 63 -10.18 18.55 -29.72
CA ARG A 63 -9.04 19.48 -29.82
C ARG A 63 -7.67 18.80 -29.81
N PHE A 64 -7.57 17.58 -29.29
CA PHE A 64 -6.31 16.82 -29.25
C PHE A 64 -6.13 15.85 -30.42
N ILE A 65 -7.21 15.51 -31.14
CA ILE A 65 -7.20 14.47 -32.20
C ILE A 65 -6.11 14.73 -33.25
N HIS A 66 -5.95 15.98 -33.69
CA HIS A 66 -4.93 16.32 -34.68
C HIS A 66 -3.50 15.95 -34.23
N TYR A 67 -3.21 16.12 -32.93
CA TYR A 67 -1.90 15.83 -32.34
C TYR A 67 -1.67 14.32 -32.15
N VAL A 68 -2.74 13.55 -32.00
CA VAL A 68 -2.68 12.08 -32.02
C VAL A 68 -2.42 11.59 -33.45
N ASP A 69 -3.20 12.08 -34.42
CA ASP A 69 -3.10 11.65 -35.82
C ASP A 69 -1.74 11.93 -36.45
N ASN A 70 -1.13 13.07 -36.10
CA ASN A 70 0.19 13.46 -36.61
C ASN A 70 1.36 12.96 -35.73
N GLY A 71 1.08 12.26 -34.62
CA GLY A 71 2.08 11.66 -33.75
C GLY A 71 2.86 12.65 -32.87
N THR A 72 2.28 13.80 -32.52
CA THR A 72 2.98 14.88 -31.77
C THR A 72 2.48 15.08 -30.34
N LEU A 73 1.41 14.39 -29.91
CA LEU A 73 0.78 14.62 -28.60
C LEU A 73 1.71 14.39 -27.40
N ASN A 74 2.66 13.45 -27.48
CA ASN A 74 3.63 13.18 -26.42
C ASN A 74 5.06 13.55 -26.84
N GLN A 75 5.23 14.56 -27.69
CA GLN A 75 6.54 14.95 -28.22
C GLN A 75 7.01 16.28 -27.63
N PRO A 76 8.33 16.53 -27.55
CA PRO A 76 8.86 17.81 -27.07
C PRO A 76 8.50 18.99 -27.99
N THR A 77 8.07 18.68 -29.22
CA THR A 77 7.60 19.68 -30.19
C THR A 77 6.14 20.10 -29.97
N LEU A 78 5.43 19.47 -29.03
CA LEU A 78 4.06 19.85 -28.68
C LEU A 78 4.05 21.31 -28.18
N PRO A 79 3.19 22.19 -28.74
CA PRO A 79 3.09 23.55 -28.25
C PRO A 79 2.73 23.58 -26.77
N LYS A 80 3.42 24.39 -25.98
CA LYS A 80 3.24 24.50 -24.52
C LYS A 80 1.78 24.70 -24.10
N THR A 81 1.04 25.54 -24.82
CA THR A 81 -0.38 25.79 -24.53
C THR A 81 -1.27 24.56 -24.73
N VAL A 82 -0.90 23.66 -25.66
CA VAL A 82 -1.60 22.39 -25.89
C VAL A 82 -1.22 21.36 -24.83
N ARG A 83 0.06 21.34 -24.45
CA ARG A 83 0.59 20.52 -23.35
C ARG A 83 -0.15 20.82 -22.04
N GLU A 84 -0.21 22.09 -21.66
CA GLU A 84 -0.91 22.57 -20.46
C GLU A 84 -2.42 22.23 -20.49
N ASP A 85 -3.10 22.39 -21.63
CA ASP A 85 -4.52 22.01 -21.80
C ASP A 85 -4.73 20.49 -21.67
N TYR A 86 -3.84 19.68 -22.24
CA TYR A 86 -3.89 18.22 -22.08
C TYR A 86 -3.71 17.80 -20.62
N LEU A 87 -2.67 18.34 -19.95
CA LEU A 87 -2.40 18.07 -18.54
C LEU A 87 -3.58 18.50 -17.66
N GLN A 88 -4.18 19.67 -17.93
CA GLN A 88 -5.38 20.10 -17.22
C GLN A 88 -6.55 19.12 -17.41
N TRP A 89 -6.78 18.64 -18.63
CA TRP A 89 -7.83 17.65 -18.90
C TRP A 89 -7.60 16.34 -18.13
N VAL A 90 -6.35 15.86 -18.07
CA VAL A 90 -5.97 14.69 -17.27
C VAL A 90 -6.18 14.96 -15.77
N GLN A 91 -5.72 16.09 -15.25
CA GLN A 91 -5.92 16.49 -13.85
C GLN A 91 -7.40 16.61 -13.46
N GLU A 92 -8.26 17.08 -14.36
CA GLU A 92 -9.70 17.08 -14.13
C GLU A 92 -10.29 15.66 -14.04
N ALA A 93 -9.71 14.68 -14.74
CA ALA A 93 -10.09 13.28 -14.60
C ALA A 93 -9.63 12.71 -13.25
N TYR A 94 -8.40 12.99 -12.81
CA TYR A 94 -7.91 12.65 -11.47
C TYR A 94 -8.83 13.16 -10.38
N LYS A 95 -9.12 14.48 -10.36
CA LYS A 95 -10.00 15.09 -9.35
C LYS A 95 -11.40 14.46 -9.29
N LYS A 96 -11.95 14.06 -10.44
CA LYS A 96 -13.25 13.37 -10.49
C LYS A 96 -13.16 11.96 -9.93
N PHE A 97 -12.08 11.25 -10.19
CA PHE A 97 -11.87 9.91 -9.67
C PHE A 97 -11.61 9.93 -8.15
N GLU A 98 -10.79 10.86 -7.67
CA GLU A 98 -10.59 11.11 -6.23
C GLU A 98 -11.92 11.36 -5.50
N GLN A 99 -12.80 12.21 -6.03
CA GLN A 99 -14.13 12.42 -5.45
C GLN A 99 -14.97 11.15 -5.35
N ILE A 100 -14.79 10.21 -6.28
CA ILE A 100 -15.48 8.91 -6.25
C ILE A 100 -14.87 8.02 -5.17
N LEU A 101 -13.54 8.00 -5.06
CA LEU A 101 -12.83 7.27 -4.00
C LEU A 101 -13.22 7.80 -2.62
N ASP A 102 -13.24 9.11 -2.43
CA ASP A 102 -13.68 9.77 -1.19
C ASP A 102 -15.12 9.38 -0.82
N ALA A 103 -16.03 9.37 -1.79
CA ALA A 103 -17.41 8.97 -1.57
C ALA A 103 -17.53 7.48 -1.20
N ALA A 104 -16.74 6.60 -1.84
CA ALA A 104 -16.69 5.18 -1.52
C ALA A 104 -16.09 4.92 -0.12
N TYR A 105 -15.03 5.65 0.24
CA TYR A 105 -14.40 5.61 1.54
C TYR A 105 -15.37 6.05 2.64
N GLU A 106 -16.02 7.21 2.49
CA GLU A 106 -16.97 7.71 3.49
C GLU A 106 -18.18 6.79 3.66
N ASN A 107 -18.66 6.18 2.57
CA ASN A 107 -19.74 5.19 2.66
C ASN A 107 -19.31 3.92 3.40
N THR A 108 -18.08 3.45 3.15
CA THR A 108 -17.47 2.32 3.86
C THR A 108 -17.34 2.62 5.35
N LYS A 109 -16.80 3.79 5.69
CA LYS A 109 -16.62 4.28 7.06
C LYS A 109 -17.95 4.39 7.81
N GLN A 110 -19.01 4.86 7.17
CA GLN A 110 -20.34 4.88 7.77
C GLN A 110 -20.95 3.48 7.91
N SER A 111 -20.71 2.60 6.95
CA SER A 111 -21.29 1.26 6.96
C SER A 111 -20.63 0.36 8.01
N VAL A 112 -19.32 0.50 8.23
CA VAL A 112 -18.57 -0.36 9.15
C VAL A 112 -18.94 -0.13 10.62
N THR A 113 -19.49 1.04 10.99
CA THR A 113 -19.94 1.30 12.37
C THR A 113 -21.06 0.38 12.84
N PHE A 114 -21.69 -0.36 11.93
CA PHE A 114 -22.74 -1.34 12.23
C PHE A 114 -22.21 -2.78 12.35
N LEU A 115 -20.90 -2.98 12.22
CA LEU A 115 -20.21 -4.28 12.30
C LEU A 115 -19.41 -4.40 13.61
N SER A 116 -18.84 -5.59 13.85
CA SER A 116 -18.01 -5.85 15.04
C SER A 116 -16.79 -4.92 15.09
N SER A 117 -16.21 -4.74 16.29
CA SER A 117 -14.98 -3.95 16.44
C SER A 117 -13.85 -4.51 15.58
N ALA A 118 -13.74 -5.84 15.48
CA ALA A 118 -12.71 -6.47 14.67
C ALA A 118 -12.81 -6.07 13.18
N VAL A 119 -14.02 -5.99 12.62
CA VAL A 119 -14.21 -5.51 11.25
C VAL A 119 -13.89 -4.01 11.15
N GLN A 120 -14.31 -3.21 12.13
CA GLN A 120 -13.97 -1.79 12.17
C GLN A 120 -12.46 -1.56 12.19
N ASP A 121 -11.72 -2.35 12.96
CA ASP A 121 -10.27 -2.27 13.08
C ASP A 121 -9.58 -2.63 11.76
N VAL A 122 -10.10 -3.63 11.01
CA VAL A 122 -9.59 -3.96 9.67
C VAL A 122 -9.79 -2.79 8.70
N PHE A 123 -10.99 -2.20 8.65
CA PHE A 123 -11.30 -1.09 7.74
C PHE A 123 -10.77 0.28 8.21
N ALA A 124 -10.16 0.35 9.39
CA ALA A 124 -9.45 1.54 9.85
C ALA A 124 -8.16 1.80 9.04
N GLU A 125 -7.63 0.75 8.40
CA GLU A 125 -6.46 0.77 7.53
C GLU A 125 -6.85 0.34 6.11
N SER A 126 -5.96 0.56 5.14
CA SER A 126 -6.23 0.26 3.74
C SER A 126 -5.95 -1.21 3.41
N LEU A 127 -6.85 -1.83 2.63
CA LEU A 127 -6.66 -3.16 2.03
C LEU A 127 -6.07 -3.10 0.61
N HIS A 128 -5.61 -1.93 0.16
CA HIS A 128 -4.95 -1.78 -1.14
C HIS A 128 -3.67 -2.63 -1.20
N ASP A 129 -3.42 -3.24 -2.36
CA ASP A 129 -2.33 -4.19 -2.65
C ASP A 129 -2.32 -5.46 -1.79
N SER A 130 -3.43 -5.75 -1.11
CA SER A 130 -3.57 -7.01 -0.38
C SER A 130 -3.95 -8.13 -1.34
N THR A 131 -3.58 -9.37 -1.03
CA THR A 131 -3.80 -10.52 -1.92
C THR A 131 -4.69 -11.58 -1.28
N ILE A 132 -5.55 -12.21 -2.08
CA ILE A 132 -6.32 -13.38 -1.61
C ILE A 132 -5.36 -14.56 -1.45
N GLU A 133 -5.19 -15.05 -0.22
CA GLU A 133 -4.33 -16.20 0.08
C GLU A 133 -5.12 -17.51 0.11
N ARG A 134 -6.36 -17.47 0.63
CA ARG A 134 -7.21 -18.65 0.76
C ARG A 134 -8.70 -18.29 0.69
N ILE A 135 -9.48 -19.20 0.11
CA ILE A 135 -10.94 -19.09 -0.02
C ILE A 135 -11.56 -20.39 0.47
N GLU A 136 -12.47 -20.31 1.45
CA GLU A 136 -13.22 -21.46 1.96
C GLU A 136 -14.72 -21.13 1.97
N ARG A 137 -15.56 -22.10 1.60
CA ARG A 137 -17.02 -21.94 1.57
C ARG A 137 -17.67 -23.02 2.42
N GLU A 138 -18.49 -22.60 3.38
CA GLU A 138 -19.20 -23.47 4.31
C GLU A 138 -20.68 -23.10 4.36
N GLY A 139 -21.51 -23.83 3.59
CA GLY A 139 -22.93 -23.51 3.44
C GLY A 139 -23.12 -22.10 2.89
N ASP A 140 -23.80 -21.24 3.66
CA ASP A 140 -24.05 -19.84 3.32
C ASP A 140 -22.99 -18.87 3.88
N THR A 141 -21.83 -19.39 4.29
CA THR A 141 -20.70 -18.58 4.79
C THR A 141 -19.52 -18.65 3.83
N LEU A 142 -18.95 -17.50 3.51
CA LEU A 142 -17.68 -17.39 2.77
C LEU A 142 -16.59 -16.91 3.73
N HIS A 143 -15.48 -17.63 3.73
CA HIS A 143 -14.26 -17.29 4.45
C HIS A 143 -13.22 -16.84 3.42
N LEU A 144 -12.72 -15.63 3.57
CA LEU A 144 -11.73 -15.04 2.69
C LEU A 144 -10.51 -14.61 3.50
N TYR A 145 -9.38 -15.23 3.24
CA TYR A 145 -8.12 -14.95 3.91
C TYR A 145 -7.27 -14.08 3.00
N ILE A 146 -6.89 -12.93 3.50
CA ILE A 146 -6.19 -11.87 2.79
C ILE A 146 -4.82 -11.71 3.44
N ASN A 147 -3.78 -11.83 2.63
CA ASN A 147 -2.44 -11.42 3.01
C ASN A 147 -2.27 -9.94 2.66
N THR A 148 -1.92 -9.14 3.65
CA THR A 148 -1.76 -7.69 3.55
C THR A 148 -0.27 -7.28 3.61
N ASP A 149 0.66 -8.24 3.64
CA ASP A 149 2.09 -7.99 3.53
C ASP A 149 2.40 -7.20 2.24
N GLY A 150 3.15 -6.10 2.37
CA GLY A 150 3.46 -5.19 1.26
C GLY A 150 2.40 -4.13 0.98
N GLY A 151 1.26 -4.18 1.67
CA GLY A 151 0.21 -3.15 1.60
C GLY A 151 0.36 -2.07 2.68
N PHE A 152 -0.72 -1.32 2.89
CA PHE A 152 -0.78 -0.16 3.79
C PHE A 152 -1.49 -0.46 5.13
N SER A 153 -1.38 -1.70 5.60
CA SER A 153 -2.02 -2.19 6.82
C SER A 153 -0.98 -2.70 7.81
N SER A 154 -1.16 -2.40 9.09
CA SER A 154 -0.35 -2.94 10.19
C SER A 154 -0.65 -4.43 10.40
N LYS A 155 -1.90 -4.83 10.15
CA LYS A 155 -2.33 -6.23 10.13
C LYS A 155 -1.68 -6.87 8.93
N SER A 156 -1.17 -8.09 9.08
CA SER A 156 -0.42 -8.84 8.06
C SER A 156 -1.23 -9.97 7.44
N HIS A 157 -2.23 -10.46 8.18
CA HIS A 157 -3.18 -11.45 7.69
C HIS A 157 -4.57 -11.11 8.21
N VAL A 158 -5.57 -11.09 7.33
CA VAL A 158 -6.96 -10.78 7.64
C VAL A 158 -7.85 -11.91 7.15
N HIS A 159 -8.69 -12.43 8.03
CA HIS A 159 -9.70 -13.43 7.71
C HIS A 159 -11.09 -12.79 7.79
N PHE A 160 -11.69 -12.52 6.64
CA PHE A 160 -13.09 -12.09 6.55
C PHE A 160 -14.04 -13.29 6.59
N ILE A 161 -15.09 -13.15 7.39
CA ILE A 161 -16.15 -14.14 7.55
C ILE A 161 -17.47 -13.50 7.10
N PHE A 162 -17.88 -13.76 5.86
CA PHE A 162 -19.13 -13.26 5.30
C PHE A 162 -20.26 -14.23 5.63
N GLN A 163 -21.18 -13.85 6.52
CA GLN A 163 -22.21 -14.73 7.07
C GLN A 163 -23.56 -14.55 6.37
N ASN A 164 -24.22 -15.68 6.07
CA ASN A 164 -25.51 -15.74 5.40
C ASN A 164 -25.48 -14.95 4.08
N VAL A 165 -24.60 -15.36 3.18
CA VAL A 165 -24.45 -14.82 1.83
C VAL A 165 -25.76 -15.01 1.06
N LYS A 166 -26.31 -13.91 0.56
CA LYS A 166 -27.60 -13.87 -0.15
C LYS A 166 -27.43 -13.88 -1.66
N ALA A 167 -26.39 -13.19 -2.13
CA ALA A 167 -26.11 -13.04 -3.55
C ALA A 167 -24.64 -12.69 -3.75
N GLU A 168 -24.12 -13.10 -4.89
CA GLU A 168 -22.77 -12.81 -5.35
C GLU A 168 -22.85 -12.41 -6.82
N GLN A 169 -22.19 -11.33 -7.18
CA GLN A 169 -22.05 -10.83 -8.54
C GLN A 169 -20.57 -10.80 -8.86
N VAL A 170 -20.20 -11.45 -9.95
CA VAL A 170 -18.84 -11.60 -10.43
C VAL A 170 -18.85 -11.38 -11.93
N ASP A 171 -17.90 -10.62 -12.44
CA ASP A 171 -17.51 -10.70 -13.84
C ASP A 171 -16.51 -11.85 -14.06
N GLU A 172 -15.61 -12.09 -13.10
CA GLU A 172 -14.72 -13.25 -13.03
C GLU A 172 -14.76 -13.91 -11.63
N PRO A 173 -14.59 -15.25 -11.54
CA PRO A 173 -14.53 -15.93 -10.25
C PRO A 173 -13.40 -15.40 -9.36
N ILE A 174 -13.68 -15.24 -8.07
CA ILE A 174 -12.62 -14.96 -7.09
C ILE A 174 -11.64 -16.14 -7.03
N GLN A 175 -10.34 -15.82 -6.97
CA GLN A 175 -9.27 -16.81 -6.97
C GLN A 175 -8.10 -16.36 -6.10
N VAL A 176 -7.35 -17.34 -5.58
CA VAL A 176 -6.11 -17.10 -4.84
C VAL A 176 -5.11 -16.36 -5.74
N GLY A 177 -4.43 -15.37 -5.17
CA GLY A 177 -3.45 -14.52 -5.84
C GLY A 177 -4.02 -13.24 -6.46
N GLN A 178 -5.33 -12.99 -6.41
CA GLN A 178 -5.91 -11.71 -6.84
C GLN A 178 -5.58 -10.58 -5.87
N TRP A 179 -5.30 -9.40 -6.43
CA TRP A 179 -4.88 -8.21 -5.69
C TRP A 179 -6.08 -7.30 -5.47
N LEU A 180 -6.33 -6.89 -4.22
CA LEU A 180 -7.37 -5.96 -3.84
C LEU A 180 -6.85 -4.55 -4.09
N ILE A 181 -7.46 -3.82 -5.03
CA ILE A 181 -7.05 -2.44 -5.33
C ILE A 181 -8.01 -1.46 -4.68
N TYR A 182 -9.30 -1.58 -4.98
CA TYR A 182 -10.31 -0.69 -4.43
C TYR A 182 -11.49 -1.45 -3.87
N TYR A 183 -12.19 -0.86 -2.91
CA TYR A 183 -13.34 -1.48 -2.30
C TYR A 183 -14.36 -0.45 -1.80
N GLU A 184 -15.60 -0.90 -1.68
CA GLU A 184 -16.68 -0.12 -1.07
C GLU A 184 -17.58 -1.07 -0.25
N LEU A 185 -17.90 -0.69 0.98
CA LEU A 185 -18.88 -1.38 1.82
C LEU A 185 -20.12 -0.51 1.98
N GLN A 186 -21.31 -1.09 1.73
CA GLN A 186 -22.59 -0.43 1.89
C GLN A 186 -23.47 -1.17 2.91
N LYS A 187 -24.03 -0.43 3.87
CA LYS A 187 -25.14 -0.91 4.69
C LYS A 187 -26.41 -0.99 3.84
N THR A 188 -27.06 -2.15 3.83
CA THR A 188 -28.37 -2.33 3.17
C THR A 188 -29.48 -2.43 4.22
N VAL A 189 -30.75 -2.50 3.79
CA VAL A 189 -31.88 -2.67 4.72
C VAL A 189 -31.74 -3.96 5.56
N ASP A 190 -31.31 -5.05 4.92
CA ASP A 190 -31.32 -6.40 5.52
C ASP A 190 -29.91 -6.98 5.77
N GLY A 191 -28.86 -6.15 5.72
CA GLY A 191 -27.47 -6.60 5.90
C GLY A 191 -26.48 -5.62 5.31
N PHE A 192 -25.55 -6.14 4.51
CA PHE A 192 -24.43 -5.42 3.91
C PHE A 192 -24.20 -5.89 2.46
N ALA A 193 -23.59 -5.01 1.67
CA ALA A 193 -23.02 -5.36 0.38
C ALA A 193 -21.58 -4.87 0.35
N PHE A 194 -20.65 -5.74 -0.02
CA PHE A 194 -19.23 -5.43 -0.13
C PHE A 194 -18.79 -5.62 -1.57
N ARG A 195 -18.16 -4.60 -2.13
CA ARG A 195 -17.62 -4.60 -3.48
C ARG A 195 -16.11 -4.45 -3.43
N VAL A 196 -15.43 -5.25 -4.25
CA VAL A 196 -13.99 -5.20 -4.42
C VAL A 196 -13.68 -5.15 -5.91
N LEU A 197 -12.77 -4.26 -6.28
CA LEU A 197 -12.13 -4.24 -7.60
C LEU A 197 -10.76 -4.87 -7.45
N PHE A 198 -10.57 -5.99 -8.14
CA PHE A 198 -9.31 -6.71 -8.15
C PHE A 198 -8.42 -6.29 -9.32
N ASP A 199 -7.15 -6.62 -9.20
CA ASP A 199 -6.20 -6.68 -10.30
C ASP A 199 -5.58 -8.08 -10.39
N CYS A 200 -5.09 -8.41 -11.59
CA CYS A 200 -4.48 -9.70 -11.93
C CYS A 200 -5.32 -10.95 -11.55
N PRO A 201 -6.46 -11.21 -12.24
CA PRO A 201 -7.05 -10.45 -13.33
C PRO A 201 -7.94 -9.30 -12.86
N ASP A 202 -8.01 -8.25 -13.70
CA ASP A 202 -8.91 -7.12 -13.50
C ASP A 202 -10.38 -7.57 -13.47
N SER A 203 -11.02 -7.44 -12.32
CA SER A 203 -12.38 -7.97 -12.07
C SER A 203 -13.13 -7.18 -11.00
N GLU A 204 -14.46 -7.20 -11.07
CA GLU A 204 -15.38 -6.64 -10.09
C GLU A 204 -16.15 -7.77 -9.40
N TRP A 205 -15.99 -7.83 -8.08
CA TRP A 205 -16.74 -8.74 -7.23
C TRP A 205 -17.63 -7.95 -6.28
N THR A 206 -18.89 -8.35 -6.18
CA THR A 206 -19.83 -7.82 -5.19
C THR A 206 -20.52 -8.97 -4.46
N ILE A 207 -20.38 -9.00 -3.14
CA ILE A 207 -21.06 -9.96 -2.27
C ILE A 207 -22.09 -9.26 -1.39
N THR A 208 -23.30 -9.81 -1.32
CA THR A 208 -24.37 -9.36 -0.43
C THR A 208 -24.58 -10.38 0.67
N LEU A 209 -24.56 -9.92 1.92
CA LEU A 209 -24.54 -10.76 3.12
C LEU A 209 -25.40 -10.17 4.23
N LYS A 210 -25.72 -10.98 5.24
CA LYS A 210 -26.45 -10.49 6.42
C LYS A 210 -25.53 -9.80 7.43
N SER A 211 -24.36 -10.38 7.67
CA SER A 211 -23.37 -9.91 8.64
C SER A 211 -21.97 -10.28 8.20
N MET A 212 -21.00 -9.47 8.60
CA MET A 212 -19.57 -9.70 8.39
C MET A 212 -18.89 -9.79 9.75
N ASP A 213 -17.92 -10.66 9.88
CA ASP A 213 -16.96 -10.64 10.97
C ASP A 213 -15.54 -10.72 10.43
N ALA A 214 -14.55 -10.47 11.28
CA ALA A 214 -13.14 -10.57 10.91
C ALA A 214 -12.28 -11.08 12.06
N GLU A 215 -11.22 -11.81 11.68
CA GLU A 215 -10.05 -12.05 12.53
C GLU A 215 -8.83 -11.48 11.81
N TYR A 216 -7.80 -11.08 12.55
CA TYR A 216 -6.56 -10.59 11.95
C TYR A 216 -5.37 -10.85 12.84
N TYR A 217 -4.20 -10.88 12.21
CA TYR A 217 -2.94 -11.23 12.83
C TYR A 217 -1.81 -10.33 12.32
N TYR A 218 -0.77 -10.22 13.12
CA TYR A 218 0.41 -9.38 12.87
C TYR A 218 1.64 -10.25 12.62
N ARG A 219 2.59 -9.72 11.85
CA ARG A 219 3.96 -10.22 11.87
C ARG A 219 4.61 -9.89 13.22
N PRO A 220 5.33 -10.82 13.85
CA PRO A 220 6.19 -10.49 14.98
C PRO A 220 7.23 -9.44 14.57
N VAL A 221 7.58 -8.52 15.47
CA VAL A 221 8.58 -7.47 15.18
C VAL A 221 9.89 -8.04 14.63
N THR A 222 10.34 -9.17 15.20
CA THR A 222 11.52 -9.91 14.75
C THR A 222 11.45 -10.31 13.28
N TYR A 223 10.26 -10.70 12.79
CA TYR A 223 10.06 -11.03 11.38
C TYR A 223 10.23 -9.80 10.50
N ALA A 224 9.56 -8.69 10.86
CA ALA A 224 9.59 -7.46 10.08
C ALA A 224 11.03 -6.95 9.94
N THR A 225 11.78 -6.86 11.03
CA THR A 225 13.18 -6.44 11.02
C THR A 225 14.05 -7.37 10.15
N MET A 226 13.92 -8.69 10.29
CA MET A 226 14.70 -9.63 9.47
C MET A 226 14.34 -9.55 7.99
N ASN A 227 13.06 -9.30 7.67
CA ASN A 227 12.58 -9.21 6.30
C ASN A 227 13.16 -7.96 5.62
N ASP A 228 13.15 -6.82 6.31
CA ASP A 228 13.74 -5.56 5.84
C ASP A 228 15.25 -5.69 5.62
N GLU A 229 15.93 -6.47 6.47
CA GLU A 229 17.37 -6.76 6.33
C GLU A 229 17.68 -7.87 5.29
N GLY A 230 16.67 -8.50 4.68
CA GLY A 230 16.84 -9.60 3.74
C GLY A 230 17.35 -10.91 4.36
N LYS A 231 17.24 -11.08 5.69
CA LYS A 231 17.82 -12.21 6.45
C LYS A 231 16.86 -13.36 6.72
N VAL A 232 15.58 -13.24 6.36
CA VAL A 232 14.56 -14.30 6.60
C VAL A 232 14.97 -15.64 5.98
N GLU A 233 15.51 -15.63 4.76
CA GLU A 233 15.90 -16.87 4.07
C GLU A 233 17.22 -17.47 4.58
N GLU A 234 18.05 -16.66 5.25
CA GLU A 234 19.33 -17.09 5.81
C GLU A 234 19.20 -17.58 7.26
N THR A 235 18.11 -17.22 7.93
CA THR A 235 17.88 -17.51 9.34
C THR A 235 17.27 -18.89 9.51
N SER A 236 17.84 -19.70 10.40
CA SER A 236 17.26 -20.99 10.73
C SER A 236 15.97 -20.82 11.54
N PHE A 237 15.01 -21.74 11.37
CA PHE A 237 13.75 -21.70 12.13
C PHE A 237 13.99 -21.71 13.66
N ALA A 238 14.99 -22.47 14.13
CA ALA A 238 15.34 -22.52 15.54
C ALA A 238 15.87 -21.17 16.06
N ASP A 239 16.74 -20.51 15.29
CA ASP A 239 17.29 -19.20 15.66
C ASP A 239 16.19 -18.13 15.67
N TYR A 240 15.29 -18.15 14.68
CA TYR A 240 14.14 -17.24 14.63
C TYR A 240 13.23 -17.41 15.85
N VAL A 241 12.83 -18.65 16.14
CA VAL A 241 11.96 -18.95 17.30
C VAL A 241 12.61 -18.53 18.62
N SER A 242 13.93 -18.66 18.76
CA SER A 242 14.64 -18.25 19.98
C SER A 242 14.64 -16.73 20.25
N GLN A 243 14.36 -15.92 19.22
CA GLN A 243 14.32 -14.46 19.29
C GLN A 243 12.90 -13.90 19.49
N LEU A 244 11.88 -14.76 19.39
CA LEU A 244 10.49 -14.37 19.59
C LEU A 244 10.18 -14.09 21.07
N ASN A 245 9.24 -13.18 21.31
CA ASN A 245 8.81 -12.81 22.65
C ASN A 245 8.03 -13.97 23.31
N PRO A 246 8.52 -14.57 24.41
CA PRO A 246 7.89 -15.74 25.01
C PRO A 246 6.55 -15.44 25.69
N ASP A 247 6.23 -14.17 25.95
CA ASP A 247 4.97 -13.77 26.59
C ASP A 247 3.80 -13.70 25.59
N TYR A 248 4.08 -13.80 24.29
CA TYR A 248 3.08 -13.64 23.24
C TYR A 248 2.46 -14.96 22.85
N ARG A 249 1.23 -14.87 22.35
CA ARG A 249 0.59 -15.99 21.68
C ARG A 249 0.93 -15.94 20.19
N TYR A 250 1.18 -17.11 19.63
CA TYR A 250 1.55 -17.24 18.23
C TYR A 250 0.60 -18.19 17.49
N TRP A 251 0.49 -17.98 16.19
CA TRP A 251 -0.29 -18.77 15.26
C TRP A 251 0.61 -19.26 14.12
N LEU A 252 0.38 -20.50 13.74
CA LEU A 252 0.82 -21.03 12.46
C LEU A 252 -0.30 -20.77 11.45
N ILE A 253 -0.05 -19.89 10.48
CA ILE A 253 -0.96 -19.64 9.36
C ILE A 253 -0.26 -20.10 8.09
N THR A 254 -0.87 -21.08 7.43
CA THR A 254 -0.39 -21.69 6.19
C THR A 254 -1.47 -21.55 5.11
N PRO A 255 -1.16 -21.83 3.83
CA PRO A 255 -2.14 -21.80 2.76
C PRO A 255 -3.36 -22.71 2.94
N HIS A 256 -3.35 -23.64 3.90
CA HIS A 256 -4.44 -24.59 4.12
C HIS A 256 -5.04 -24.55 5.53
N VAL A 257 -4.32 -24.01 6.51
CA VAL A 257 -4.78 -24.08 7.91
C VAL A 257 -4.22 -22.93 8.75
N THR A 258 -5.06 -22.46 9.66
CA THR A 258 -4.72 -21.53 10.76
C THR A 258 -4.81 -22.29 12.08
N CYS A 259 -3.75 -22.26 12.88
CA CYS A 259 -3.70 -22.96 14.17
C CYS A 259 -2.94 -22.16 15.22
N ALA A 260 -3.51 -22.04 16.41
CA ALA A 260 -2.78 -21.52 17.56
C ALA A 260 -1.62 -22.47 17.94
N ILE A 261 -0.47 -21.89 18.23
CA ILE A 261 0.73 -22.59 18.68
C ILE A 261 0.63 -22.76 20.19
N LYS A 262 0.70 -24.01 20.64
CA LYS A 262 0.65 -24.37 22.07
C LYS A 262 2.00 -24.22 22.75
N THR A 263 3.06 -24.59 22.05
CA THR A 263 4.43 -24.46 22.58
C THR A 263 5.34 -24.10 21.44
N LEU A 264 5.92 -22.90 21.55
CA LEU A 264 6.84 -22.33 20.59
C LEU A 264 8.26 -22.80 20.93
N SER A 265 8.81 -23.67 20.09
CA SER A 265 10.19 -24.18 20.17
C SER A 265 10.59 -24.75 18.81
N GLU A 266 11.83 -25.24 18.67
CA GLU A 266 12.25 -26.00 17.49
C GLU A 266 11.34 -27.21 17.19
N ASN A 267 10.76 -27.82 18.23
CA ASN A 267 9.77 -28.89 18.12
C ASN A 267 8.35 -28.36 18.39
N MET A 268 7.95 -27.35 17.63
CA MET A 268 6.69 -26.64 17.81
C MET A 268 5.47 -27.58 17.88
N THR A 269 4.56 -27.32 18.82
CA THR A 269 3.30 -28.05 18.94
C THR A 269 2.10 -27.12 18.78
N LEU A 270 1.04 -27.60 18.16
CA LEU A 270 -0.19 -26.84 17.91
C LEU A 270 -1.27 -27.23 18.93
N GLU A 271 -2.23 -26.34 19.20
CA GLU A 271 -3.34 -26.66 20.10
C GLU A 271 -4.18 -27.84 19.58
N ASN A 272 -4.41 -27.90 18.27
CA ASN A 272 -5.26 -28.90 17.60
C ASN A 272 -4.49 -29.80 16.64
N GLY A 273 -3.18 -29.98 16.85
CA GLY A 273 -2.34 -30.69 15.90
C GLY A 273 -0.88 -30.84 16.30
N LYS A 274 -0.06 -31.24 15.33
CA LYS A 274 1.40 -31.30 15.46
C LYS A 274 2.07 -30.94 14.15
N ILE A 275 3.34 -30.55 14.25
CA ILE A 275 4.20 -30.30 13.10
C ILE A 275 5.34 -31.30 13.15
N GLU A 276 5.68 -31.86 11.99
CA GLU A 276 6.82 -32.74 11.81
C GLU A 276 7.76 -32.07 10.80
N PHE A 277 8.97 -31.71 11.24
CA PHE A 277 10.02 -31.22 10.35
C PHE A 277 10.85 -32.39 9.83
N GLY A 278 10.79 -32.61 8.52
CA GLY A 278 11.68 -33.51 7.79
C GLY A 278 12.90 -32.77 7.24
N GLN A 279 13.74 -33.46 6.46
CA GLN A 279 14.93 -32.84 5.85
C GLN A 279 14.58 -31.74 4.84
N ASN A 280 13.54 -31.96 4.03
CA ASN A 280 13.15 -31.07 2.91
C ASN A 280 11.67 -30.65 2.96
N GLU A 281 10.94 -31.07 3.99
CA GLU A 281 9.51 -30.80 4.09
C GLU A 281 9.11 -30.52 5.53
N MET A 282 8.11 -29.67 5.70
CA MET A 282 7.35 -29.48 6.92
C MET A 282 5.97 -30.11 6.73
N VAL A 283 5.56 -30.94 7.68
CA VAL A 283 4.24 -31.57 7.66
C VAL A 283 3.41 -31.05 8.82
N VAL A 284 2.24 -30.50 8.50
CA VAL A 284 1.26 -30.02 9.48
C VAL A 284 0.11 -31.02 9.55
N ILE A 285 -0.19 -31.52 10.74
CA ILE A 285 -1.27 -32.50 10.97
C ILE A 285 -2.27 -31.89 11.95
N THR A 286 -3.51 -31.71 11.50
CA THR A 286 -4.60 -31.09 12.27
C THR A 286 -5.86 -31.95 12.18
N GLY A 287 -6.31 -32.50 13.30
CA GLY A 287 -7.41 -33.47 13.29
C GLY A 287 -7.09 -34.69 12.41
N ASN A 288 -7.87 -34.88 11.34
CA ASN A 288 -7.70 -35.96 10.36
C ASN A 288 -6.98 -35.51 9.07
N GLU A 289 -6.55 -34.27 8.99
CA GLU A 289 -5.94 -33.69 7.79
C GLU A 289 -4.42 -33.66 7.93
N ARG A 290 -3.74 -33.77 6.79
CA ARG A 290 -2.27 -33.76 6.68
C ARG A 290 -1.88 -32.90 5.49
N PHE A 291 -1.12 -31.85 5.76
CA PHE A 291 -0.61 -30.93 4.77
C PHE A 291 0.92 -31.01 4.75
N THR A 292 1.51 -31.10 3.56
CA THR A 292 2.96 -31.18 3.38
C THR A 292 3.42 -29.95 2.59
N TYR A 293 4.41 -29.26 3.13
CA TYR A 293 5.02 -28.07 2.54
C TYR A 293 6.50 -28.35 2.29
N LYS A 294 6.96 -28.15 1.05
CA LYS A 294 8.38 -28.29 0.76
C LYS A 294 9.16 -27.08 1.25
N LEU A 295 10.26 -27.30 1.96
CA LEU A 295 11.08 -26.22 2.52
C LEU A 295 11.83 -25.40 1.45
N GLU A 296 11.96 -25.93 0.23
CA GLU A 296 12.47 -25.20 -0.94
C GLU A 296 11.50 -24.13 -1.47
N GLU A 297 10.21 -24.31 -1.25
CA GLU A 297 9.14 -23.41 -1.72
C GLU A 297 8.56 -22.58 -0.56
N TYR A 298 8.53 -23.15 0.65
CA TYR A 298 7.89 -22.56 1.82
C TYR A 298 8.87 -22.46 3.00
N ASN A 299 9.23 -21.23 3.37
CA ASN A 299 9.99 -20.96 4.57
C ASN A 299 9.06 -20.96 5.81
N PRO A 300 9.25 -21.86 6.80
CA PRO A 300 8.39 -21.95 7.98
C PRO A 300 8.30 -20.67 8.82
N ILE A 301 9.33 -19.81 8.78
CA ILE A 301 9.34 -18.51 9.46
C ILE A 301 8.18 -17.63 8.96
N LYS A 302 7.88 -17.68 7.66
CA LYS A 302 6.79 -16.92 7.01
C LYS A 302 5.39 -17.38 7.42
N PHE A 303 5.26 -18.46 8.18
CA PHE A 303 3.98 -18.95 8.69
C PHE A 303 3.71 -18.56 10.14
N ILE A 304 4.63 -17.83 10.80
CA ILE A 304 4.46 -17.43 12.19
C ILE A 304 3.86 -16.03 12.27
N TYR A 305 2.75 -15.94 13.00
CA TYR A 305 2.00 -14.72 13.26
C TYR A 305 1.66 -14.60 14.74
N THR A 306 1.23 -13.41 15.18
CA THR A 306 0.78 -13.13 16.55
C THR A 306 -0.49 -12.27 16.54
N ASP A 307 -1.23 -12.24 17.64
CA ASP A 307 -2.37 -11.34 17.86
C ASP A 307 -1.96 -10.02 18.54
N VAL A 308 -0.67 -9.85 18.83
CA VAL A 308 -0.12 -8.64 19.45
C VAL A 308 0.60 -7.80 18.41
N TYR A 309 0.17 -6.55 18.26
CA TYR A 309 0.90 -5.58 17.44
C TYR A 309 2.09 -5.00 18.22
N GLU A 310 3.27 -5.09 17.63
CA GLU A 310 4.46 -4.34 18.01
C GLU A 310 4.92 -3.54 16.80
N ASP A 311 5.16 -2.24 16.99
CA ASP A 311 5.67 -1.37 15.92
C ASP A 311 7.17 -1.64 15.71
N PRO A 312 7.58 -2.23 14.57
CA PRO A 312 8.99 -2.50 14.29
C PRO A 312 9.84 -1.23 14.16
N TYR A 313 9.17 -0.10 13.94
CA TYR A 313 9.77 1.20 13.67
C TYR A 313 9.68 2.14 14.87
N ALA A 314 9.26 1.64 16.04
CA ALA A 314 9.10 2.43 17.26
C ALA A 314 10.39 3.18 17.66
N HIS A 315 11.56 2.58 17.40
CA HIS A 315 12.87 3.18 17.69
C HIS A 315 13.10 4.49 16.90
N PHE A 316 12.50 4.65 15.72
CA PHE A 316 12.55 5.92 14.97
C PHE A 316 11.77 7.05 15.64
N SER A 317 10.90 6.74 16.60
CA SER A 317 10.16 7.73 17.40
C SER A 317 10.88 8.08 18.71
N GLU A 318 12.01 7.45 19.02
CA GLU A 318 12.79 7.79 20.22
C GLU A 318 13.43 9.18 20.07
N PRO A 319 13.14 10.13 20.98
CA PRO A 319 13.56 11.50 20.83
C PRO A 319 15.08 11.64 20.87
N VAL A 320 15.61 12.45 19.97
CA VAL A 320 17.03 12.84 19.95
C VAL A 320 17.26 13.97 20.97
N PRO A 321 18.33 13.94 21.79
CA PRO A 321 18.67 15.02 22.70
C PRO A 321 18.77 16.36 21.98
N ARG A 322 18.22 17.43 22.57
CA ARG A 322 18.07 18.76 21.93
C ARG A 322 19.37 19.29 21.33
N GLU A 323 20.47 19.08 22.04
CA GLU A 323 21.83 19.48 21.67
C GLU A 323 22.39 18.73 20.46
N GLU A 324 21.85 17.55 20.14
CA GLU A 324 22.30 16.66 19.07
C GLU A 324 21.41 16.73 17.82
N ILE A 325 20.17 17.21 17.94
CA ILE A 325 19.17 17.23 16.84
C ILE A 325 19.72 17.84 15.55
N GLU A 326 20.40 18.99 15.64
CA GLU A 326 20.91 19.67 14.45
C GLU A 326 22.00 18.84 13.76
N ALA A 327 22.91 18.22 14.51
CA ALA A 327 23.94 17.34 13.94
C ALA A 327 23.32 16.05 13.38
N ALA A 328 22.35 15.49 14.09
CA ALA A 328 21.62 14.28 13.70
C ALA A 328 20.85 14.47 12.39
N ALA A 329 20.20 15.62 12.18
CA ALA A 329 19.46 15.92 10.95
C ALA A 329 20.33 15.93 9.68
N PHE A 330 21.63 16.21 9.83
CA PHE A 330 22.63 16.20 8.74
C PHE A 330 23.59 15.01 8.83
N SER A 331 23.25 13.99 9.60
CA SER A 331 24.07 12.78 9.72
C SER A 331 24.00 11.93 8.46
N ASP A 332 25.08 11.22 8.14
CA ASP A 332 25.09 10.16 7.13
C ASP A 332 24.40 8.87 7.64
N GLU A 333 24.12 8.80 8.94
CA GLU A 333 23.37 7.71 9.56
C GLU A 333 21.86 7.96 9.42
N LEU A 334 21.24 7.27 8.46
CA LEU A 334 19.83 7.44 8.09
C LEU A 334 18.89 7.29 9.30
N GLU A 335 19.12 6.32 10.18
CA GLU A 335 18.28 6.14 11.38
C GLU A 335 18.30 7.39 12.28
N LEU A 336 19.50 7.92 12.53
CA LEU A 336 19.67 9.10 13.37
C LEU A 336 19.03 10.34 12.72
N GLN A 337 19.15 10.46 11.39
CA GLN A 337 18.49 11.51 10.62
C GLN A 337 16.96 11.44 10.74
N VAL A 338 16.37 10.26 10.52
CA VAL A 338 14.92 10.04 10.65
C VAL A 338 14.44 10.38 12.05
N ARG A 339 15.15 9.93 13.09
CA ARG A 339 14.83 10.25 14.49
C ARG A 339 14.88 11.75 14.78
N ALA A 340 15.85 12.47 14.23
CA ALA A 340 15.95 13.93 14.39
C ALA A 340 14.72 14.63 13.79
N TRP A 341 14.33 14.25 12.58
CA TRP A 341 13.14 14.78 11.92
C TRP A 341 11.85 14.45 12.66
N ASN A 342 11.69 13.20 13.13
CA ASN A 342 10.54 12.81 13.95
C ASN A 342 10.48 13.58 15.27
N THR A 343 11.63 13.82 15.91
CA THR A 343 11.73 14.61 17.15
C THR A 343 11.26 16.06 16.91
N MET A 344 11.69 16.68 15.80
CA MET A 344 11.26 18.01 15.40
C MET A 344 9.77 18.06 15.03
N TYR A 345 9.27 17.04 14.32
CA TYR A 345 7.87 16.93 13.94
C TYR A 345 6.92 16.83 15.13
N ALA A 346 7.31 16.07 16.15
CA ALA A 346 6.53 15.86 17.37
C ALA A 346 6.55 17.07 18.31
N ASN A 347 7.63 17.87 18.30
CA ASN A 347 7.82 19.00 19.23
C ASN A 347 8.14 20.32 18.51
N PRO A 348 7.30 20.77 17.55
CA PRO A 348 7.66 21.87 16.66
C PRO A 348 7.83 23.20 17.40
N GLU A 349 6.97 23.51 18.38
CA GLU A 349 7.03 24.77 19.10
C GLU A 349 8.27 24.88 20.01
N GLU A 350 8.69 23.78 20.65
CA GLU A 350 9.85 23.76 21.56
C GLU A 350 11.19 23.81 20.82
N LEU A 351 11.19 23.32 19.58
CA LEU A 351 12.36 23.16 18.72
C LEU A 351 12.39 24.17 17.56
N ALA A 352 11.49 25.15 17.54
CA ALA A 352 11.36 26.13 16.45
C ALA A 352 12.69 26.76 16.02
N GLU A 353 13.57 27.11 16.97
CA GLU A 353 14.88 27.67 16.66
C GLU A 353 15.78 26.68 15.90
N ILE A 354 15.80 25.42 16.32
CA ILE A 354 16.59 24.36 15.67
C ILE A 354 16.00 24.05 14.30
N ILE A 355 14.67 23.94 14.18
CA ILE A 355 13.96 23.68 12.92
C ILE A 355 14.34 24.72 11.86
N ASN A 356 14.29 26.01 12.20
CA ASN A 356 14.65 27.07 11.26
C ASN A 356 16.14 27.05 10.88
N ARG A 357 17.04 26.68 11.80
CA ARG A 357 18.46 26.50 11.48
C ARG A 357 18.72 25.30 10.57
N VAL A 358 17.99 24.20 10.75
CA VAL A 358 18.10 23.01 9.90
C VAL A 358 17.57 23.32 8.51
N LEU A 359 16.34 23.84 8.41
CA LEU A 359 15.71 24.17 7.13
C LEU A 359 16.51 25.23 6.35
N SER A 360 17.09 26.24 7.00
CA SER A 360 17.90 27.26 6.30
C SER A 360 19.21 26.72 5.70
N LYS A 361 19.69 25.56 6.14
CA LYS A 361 20.94 24.93 5.67
C LYS A 361 20.72 23.73 4.75
N MET A 362 19.49 23.26 4.63
CA MET A 362 19.18 22.05 3.87
C MET A 362 19.13 22.36 2.37
N GLU A 363 19.79 21.52 1.58
CA GLU A 363 19.68 21.54 0.13
C GLU A 363 18.47 20.69 -0.29
N ILE A 364 17.60 21.26 -1.12
CA ILE A 364 16.46 20.55 -1.69
C ILE A 364 16.95 19.83 -2.94
N THR A 365 16.75 18.52 -2.97
CA THR A 365 17.07 17.63 -4.09
C THR A 365 15.81 16.89 -4.49
N ASP A 366 15.76 16.36 -5.70
CA ASP A 366 14.63 15.55 -6.18
C ASP A 366 14.36 14.35 -5.25
N GLU A 367 15.40 13.82 -4.60
CA GLU A 367 15.30 12.70 -3.65
C GLU A 367 14.62 13.07 -2.33
N ASN A 368 14.74 14.33 -1.88
CA ASN A 368 14.20 14.77 -0.59
C ASN A 368 13.00 15.72 -0.69
N GLU A 369 12.71 16.25 -1.90
CA GLU A 369 11.70 17.28 -2.15
C GLU A 369 10.34 16.95 -1.50
N MET A 370 9.84 15.73 -1.70
CA MET A 370 8.56 15.29 -1.14
C MET A 370 8.57 15.33 0.40
N ILE A 371 9.59 14.74 1.02
CA ILE A 371 9.70 14.68 2.49
C ILE A 371 9.81 16.08 3.08
N VAL A 372 10.62 16.92 2.44
CA VAL A 372 10.84 18.32 2.83
C VAL A 372 9.56 19.12 2.72
N SER A 373 8.76 18.92 1.68
CA SER A 373 7.46 19.58 1.51
C SER A 373 6.49 19.25 2.64
N VAL A 374 6.47 18.00 3.12
CA VAL A 374 5.63 17.56 4.24
C VAL A 374 6.03 18.27 5.53
N TYR A 375 7.32 18.28 5.86
CA TYR A 375 7.82 18.93 7.06
C TYR A 375 7.64 20.45 7.02
N ALA A 376 8.00 21.10 5.91
CA ALA A 376 7.84 22.54 5.73
C ALA A 376 6.37 22.96 5.90
N ASN A 377 5.43 22.24 5.27
CA ASN A 377 4.00 22.49 5.43
C ASN A 377 3.51 22.34 6.87
N HIS A 378 3.93 21.26 7.56
CA HIS A 378 3.55 21.03 8.95
C HIS A 378 4.02 22.18 9.84
N PHE A 379 5.29 22.57 9.72
CA PHE A 379 5.87 23.65 10.52
C PHE A 379 5.30 25.03 10.16
N TYR A 380 4.98 25.27 8.89
CA TYR A 380 4.29 26.48 8.45
C TYR A 380 2.90 26.60 9.09
N LYS A 381 2.10 25.53 9.03
CA LYS A 381 0.75 25.48 9.64
C LYS A 381 0.79 25.65 11.17
N ARG A 382 1.91 25.30 11.80
CA ARG A 382 2.19 25.56 13.22
C ARG A 382 2.66 26.99 13.51
N GLY A 383 2.96 27.78 12.50
CA GLY A 383 3.37 29.19 12.64
C GLY A 383 4.76 29.39 13.25
N ILE A 384 5.65 28.40 13.12
CA ILE A 384 6.98 28.42 13.75
C ILE A 384 8.12 28.82 12.80
N LEU A 385 7.85 28.92 11.50
CA LEU A 385 8.86 29.24 10.49
C LEU A 385 9.13 30.76 10.44
N THR A 386 10.40 31.13 10.26
CA THR A 386 10.80 32.52 10.01
C THR A 386 10.47 32.93 8.58
N GLU A 387 10.37 34.24 8.33
CA GLU A 387 10.09 34.78 6.98
C GLU A 387 11.11 34.27 5.93
N GLU A 388 12.39 34.19 6.30
CA GLU A 388 13.47 33.70 5.42
C GLU A 388 13.24 32.24 5.00
N VAL A 389 12.83 31.38 5.93
CA VAL A 389 12.54 29.97 5.63
C VAL A 389 11.25 29.84 4.82
N VAL A 390 10.21 30.63 5.12
CA VAL A 390 8.97 30.64 4.32
C VAL A 390 9.26 31.04 2.87
N GLU A 391 10.13 32.02 2.64
CA GLU A 391 10.52 32.43 1.29
C GLU A 391 11.31 31.32 0.57
N LEU A 392 12.21 30.63 1.27
CA LEU A 392 12.97 29.50 0.70
C LEU A 392 12.05 28.35 0.26
N TYR A 393 11.02 28.04 1.05
CA TYR A 393 10.10 26.93 0.81
C TYR A 393 8.75 27.34 0.18
N HIS A 394 8.63 28.55 -0.37
CA HIS A 394 7.34 29.08 -0.85
C HIS A 394 6.63 28.21 -1.90
N LYS A 395 7.38 27.40 -2.67
CA LYS A 395 6.83 26.47 -3.66
C LYS A 395 6.20 25.22 -3.05
N PHE A 396 6.56 24.91 -1.80
CA PHE A 396 6.17 23.71 -1.08
C PHE A 396 5.11 23.97 -0.01
N ILE A 397 4.79 25.23 0.26
CA ILE A 397 3.90 25.63 1.33
C ILE A 397 2.51 25.95 0.76
N ASP A 398 1.49 25.26 1.25
CA ASP A 398 0.06 25.44 0.92
C ASP A 398 -0.71 26.27 1.96
#